data_AF-A0A1E7IAQ9-F1
#
_entry.id   AF-A0A1E7IAQ9-F1
#
_cell.length_a   1.000
_cell.length_b   1.000
_cell.length_c   1.000
_cell.angle_alpha   90.00
_cell.angle_beta   90.00
_cell.angle_gamma   90.00
#
_symmetry.space_group_name_H-M   'P 1'
#
loop_
_entity.id
_entity.type
_entity.pdbx_description
1 polymer ?
#
loop_
_entity_poly.entity_id
_entity_poly.type
_entity_poly.pdbx_seq_one_letter_code
_entity_poly.pdbx_strand_id
1 'polypeptide(L)' 'MQACADGKIWLFCTKCNEVRNINDVEHLDCIGNESYWGPEPWWHDTRVFKCKECGTQQTSAIEYVP' A
#
# COMPACT_ATOMS: atom_id res chain seq x y z
N MET A 1 2.33 24.50 -10.16
CA MET A 1 1.51 23.75 -9.19
C MET A 1 1.66 22.29 -9.55
N GLN A 2 2.58 21.59 -8.89
CA GLN A 2 2.79 20.17 -9.14
C GLN A 2 1.64 19.42 -8.48
N ALA A 3 0.86 18.72 -9.29
CA ALA A 3 -0.17 17.82 -8.85
C ALA A 3 0.47 16.71 -8.00
N CYS A 4 0.52 16.88 -6.68
CA CYS A 4 0.35 15.74 -5.82
C CYS A 4 -1.09 15.29 -6.07
N ALA A 5 -1.25 14.34 -7.00
CA ALA A 5 -2.53 13.70 -7.22
C ALA A 5 -3.08 13.33 -5.84
N ASP A 6 -4.32 13.73 -5.55
CA ASP A 6 -5.09 13.35 -4.35
C ASP A 6 -5.43 11.83 -4.40
N GLY A 7 -4.58 11.03 -5.03
CA GLY A 7 -4.70 9.60 -5.12
C GLY A 7 -4.44 9.01 -3.74
N LYS A 8 -5.53 8.71 -3.04
CA LYS A 8 -5.45 7.97 -1.79
C LYS A 8 -5.11 6.54 -2.15
N ILE A 9 -3.93 6.11 -1.69
CA ILE A 9 -3.50 4.73 -1.80
C ILE A 9 -4.04 3.98 -0.57
N TRP A 10 -4.66 2.83 -0.83
CA TRP A 10 -5.26 1.99 0.19
C TRP A 10 -4.54 0.65 0.30
N LEU A 11 -4.47 0.15 1.53
CA LEU A 11 -3.92 -1.15 1.89
C LEU A 11 -4.97 -1.95 2.65
N PHE A 12 -5.15 -3.21 2.32
CA PHE A 12 -6.15 -4.03 2.98
C PHE A 12 -5.58 -4.74 4.22
N CYS A 13 -6.22 -4.53 5.38
CA CYS A 13 -5.90 -5.27 6.61
C CYS A 13 -6.79 -6.50 6.74
N THR A 14 -6.22 -7.68 6.60
CA THR A 14 -6.96 -8.96 6.72
C THR A 14 -7.44 -9.25 8.14
N LYS A 15 -6.76 -8.73 9.16
CA LYS A 15 -7.15 -8.90 10.57
C LYS A 15 -8.35 -8.03 10.97
N CYS A 16 -8.38 -6.78 10.52
CA CYS A 16 -9.50 -5.88 10.74
C CYS A 16 -10.62 -6.08 9.71
N ASN A 17 -10.31 -6.74 8.59
CA ASN A 17 -11.18 -6.87 7.42
C ASN A 17 -11.60 -5.50 6.85
N GLU A 18 -10.67 -4.55 6.84
CA GLU A 18 -10.90 -3.15 6.47
C GLU A 18 -9.75 -2.57 5.64
N VAL A 19 -10.06 -1.59 4.80
CA VAL A 19 -9.07 -0.80 4.07
C VAL A 19 -8.44 0.27 4.96
N ARG A 20 -7.14 0.46 4.83
CA ARG A 20 -6.34 1.44 5.57
C ARG A 20 -5.67 2.36 4.59
N ASN A 21 -5.69 3.65 4.89
CA ASN A 21 -4.93 4.60 4.08
C ASN A 21 -3.43 4.32 4.30
N ILE A 22 -2.65 4.28 3.23
CA ILE A 22 -1.21 4.06 3.34
C ILE A 22 -0.56 5.11 4.25
N ASN A 23 -1.05 6.34 4.27
CA ASN A 23 -0.48 7.41 5.09
C ASN A 23 -0.79 7.27 6.59
N ASP A 24 -1.71 6.38 6.97
CA ASP A 24 -2.15 6.18 8.36
C ASP A 24 -1.55 4.92 9.03
N VAL A 25 -0.84 4.09 8.26
CA VAL A 25 -0.19 2.87 8.76
C VAL A 25 1.32 3.05 8.94
N GLU A 26 1.93 2.23 9.77
CA GLU A 26 3.38 2.20 9.93
C GLU A 26 4.00 1.36 8.80
N HIS A 27 4.89 1.97 8.01
CA HIS A 27 5.53 1.32 6.86
C HIS A 27 6.77 0.61 7.35
N LEU A 28 6.83 -0.69 7.11
CA LEU A 28 7.97 -1.51 7.52
C LEU A 28 8.89 -1.78 6.33
N ASP A 29 8.30 -2.18 5.20
CA ASP A 29 9.07 -2.58 4.02
C ASP A 29 8.21 -2.49 2.75
N CYS A 30 8.85 -2.65 1.60
CA CYS A 30 8.20 -2.67 0.30
C CYS A 30 8.83 -3.78 -0.53
N ILE A 31 8.05 -4.82 -0.80
CA ILE A 31 8.44 -5.90 -1.70
C ILE A 31 8.12 -5.39 -3.11
N GLY A 32 9.10 -4.69 -3.67
CA GLY A 32 9.08 -4.25 -5.05
C GLY A 32 9.36 -5.42 -5.99
N ASN A 33 8.65 -5.51 -7.10
CA ASN A 33 9.02 -6.46 -8.14
C ASN A 33 10.20 -5.90 -8.95
N GLU A 34 11.42 -6.07 -8.43
CA GLU A 34 12.68 -5.60 -9.06
C GLU A 34 12.90 -6.12 -10.50
N SER A 35 12.22 -7.23 -10.86
CA SER A 35 12.31 -7.89 -12.17
C SER A 35 11.10 -7.61 -13.09
N TYR A 36 10.15 -6.76 -12.68
CA TYR A 36 8.99 -6.46 -13.52
C TYR A 36 9.30 -5.31 -14.49
N TRP A 37 9.51 -5.67 -15.77
CA TRP A 37 9.74 -4.75 -16.89
C TRP A 37 8.48 -4.54 -17.75
N GLY A 38 7.31 -4.92 -17.25
CA GLY A 38 6.05 -4.77 -17.97
C GLY A 38 5.53 -3.34 -17.98
N PRO A 39 4.52 -3.02 -18.82
CA PRO A 39 3.96 -1.68 -18.95
C PRO A 39 3.08 -1.27 -17.76
N GLU A 40 2.82 -2.16 -16.80
CA GLU A 40 1.98 -1.85 -15.64
C GLU A 40 2.76 -0.97 -14.64
N PRO A 41 2.14 0.09 -14.07
CA PRO A 41 2.84 1.02 -13.19
C PRO A 41 3.33 0.36 -11.88
N TRP A 42 4.33 0.98 -11.24
CA TRP A 42 4.94 0.58 -9.97
C TRP A 42 3.97 0.43 -8.78
N TRP A 43 2.72 0.87 -8.90
CA TRP A 43 1.68 0.69 -7.90
C TRP A 43 1.25 -0.79 -7.68
N HIS A 44 1.80 -1.75 -8.42
CA HIS A 44 1.62 -3.19 -8.16
C HIS A 44 2.55 -3.73 -7.06
N ASP A 45 3.40 -2.89 -6.47
CA ASP A 45 4.28 -3.31 -5.39
C ASP A 45 3.50 -3.73 -4.13
N THR A 46 4.00 -4.76 -3.46
CA THR A 46 3.40 -5.24 -2.20
C THR A 46 4.03 -4.50 -1.03
N ARG A 47 3.20 -3.81 -0.23
CA ARG A 47 3.65 -3.10 0.97
C ARG A 47 3.62 -4.00 2.18
N VAL A 48 4.68 -3.96 2.98
CA VAL A 48 4.72 -4.54 4.32
C VAL A 48 4.44 -3.41 5.31
N PHE A 49 3.35 -3.53 6.04
CA PHE A 49 2.91 -2.50 6.96
C PHE A 49 2.40 -3.10 8.26
N LYS A 50 2.45 -2.31 9.32
CA LYS A 50 1.84 -2.63 10.60
C LYS A 50 0.56 -1.83 10.76
N CYS A 51 -0.56 -2.54 10.89
CA CYS A 51 -1.84 -1.90 11.16
C CYS A 51 -1.80 -1.25 12.54
N LYS A 52 -2.16 0.03 12.62
CA LYS A 52 -2.21 0.78 13.88
C LYS A 52 -3.28 0.25 14.84
N GLU A 53 -4.38 -0.29 14.31
CA GLU A 53 -5.50 -0.76 15.13
C GLU A 53 -5.26 -2.15 15.72
N CYS A 54 -4.92 -3.13 14.90
CA CYS A 54 -4.68 -4.50 15.39
C CYS A 54 -3.20 -4.78 15.75
N GLY A 55 -2.30 -3.83 15.53
CA GLY A 55 -0.86 -3.97 15.78
C GLY A 55 -0.15 -5.04 14.95
N THR A 56 -0.86 -5.67 14.01
CA THR A 56 -0.34 -6.83 13.27
C THR A 56 0.43 -6.36 12.04
N GLN A 57 1.61 -6.94 11.84
CA GLN A 57 2.38 -6.80 10.61
C GLN A 57 1.77 -7.69 9.52
N GLN A 58 1.54 -7.11 8.35
CA GLN A 58 0.93 -7.81 7.22
C GLN A 58 1.40 -7.21 5.90
N THR A 59 1.12 -7.92 4.81
CA THR A 59 1.45 -7.49 3.46
C THR A 59 0.17 -7.27 2.66
N SER A 60 0.13 -6.22 1.85
CA SER A 60 -0.99 -5.95 0.95
C SER A 60 -0.49 -5.26 -0.31
N ALA A 61 -1.09 -5.61 -1.44
CA ALA A 61 -0.90 -4.87 -2.68
C ALA A 61 -1.49 -3.46 -2.51
N ILE A 62 -0.85 -2.49 -3.14
CA ILE A 62 -1.40 -1.14 -3.21
C ILE A 62 -2.57 -1.14 -4.19
N GLU A 63 -3.72 -0.64 -3.73
CA GLU A 63 -4.81 -0.26 -4.63
C GLU A 63 -4.87 1.27 -4.76
N TYR A 64 -4.81 1.74 -6.00
CA TYR A 64 -4.96 3.15 -6.33
C TYR A 64 -6.41 3.45 -6.69
N VAL A 65 -7.00 4.44 -6.03
CA VAL A 65 -8.30 4.99 -6.40
C VAL A 65 -8.08 6.43 -6.90
N PRO A 66 -8.35 6.73 -8.20
CA PRO A 66 -8.17 8.06 -8.80
C PRO A 66 -9.08 9.15 -8.23
#